data_AF-A0A3S0XLI6-F1
#
_entry.id   AF-A0A3S0XLI6-F1
#
_cell.length_a   1.000
_cell.length_b   1.000
_cell.length_c   1.000
_cell.angle_alpha   90.00
_cell.angle_beta   90.00
_cell.angle_gamma   90.00
#
_symmetry.space_group_name_H-M   'P 1'
#
loop_
_entity.id
_entity.type
_entity.pdbx_description
1 polymer ?
#
loop_
_entity_poly.entity_id
_entity_poly.type
_entity_poly.pdbx_seq_one_letter_code
_entity_poly.pdbx_strand_id
1 'polypeptide(L)'
;MKSNSSNTEIYEKLIGVISKSLHIDQIQVKPNTNLNYDLGVSSMQLTELVCDIEDEFHCTLSDESLASIQTVQDLANSIISGQKNTH
;
A
#
# COMPACT_ATOMS: atom_id res chain seq x y z
N MET A 1 -18.31 -19.47 -1.18
CA MET A 1 -18.19 -18.02 -1.49
C MET A 1 -17.03 -17.45 -0.67
N LYS A 2 -15.78 -17.53 -1.16
CA LYS A 2 -14.59 -17.03 -0.45
C LYS A 2 -13.55 -16.54 -1.45
N SER A 3 -13.84 -15.47 -2.18
CA SER A 3 -12.82 -14.89 -3.09
C SER A 3 -12.87 -13.36 -3.23
N ASN A 4 -13.80 -12.66 -2.58
CA ASN A 4 -13.90 -11.19 -2.71
C ASN A 4 -13.72 -10.41 -1.40
N SER A 5 -13.71 -11.05 -0.22
CA SER A 5 -13.56 -10.34 1.06
C SER A 5 -12.13 -9.84 1.32
N SER A 6 -11.13 -10.57 0.84
CA SER A 6 -9.72 -10.32 1.14
C SER A 6 -9.18 -9.01 0.56
N ASN A 7 -9.63 -8.61 -0.64
CA ASN A 7 -9.12 -7.39 -1.28
C ASN A 7 -9.62 -6.13 -0.58
N THR A 8 -10.90 -6.13 -0.17
CA THR A 8 -11.47 -4.99 0.57
C THR A 8 -10.81 -4.85 1.93
N GLU A 9 -10.60 -5.95 2.66
CA GLU A 9 -9.88 -5.94 3.95
C GLU A 9 -8.44 -5.44 3.80
N ILE A 10 -7.73 -5.83 2.73
CA ILE A 10 -6.38 -5.32 2.43
C ILE A 10 -6.43 -3.81 2.22
N TYR A 11 -7.40 -3.32 1.45
CA TYR A 11 -7.56 -1.90 1.20
C TYR A 11 -7.85 -1.08 2.46
N GLU A 12 -8.76 -1.55 3.30
CA GLU A 12 -9.12 -0.88 4.56
C GLU A 12 -7.91 -0.79 5.51
N LYS A 13 -7.17 -1.90 5.66
CA LYS A 13 -5.92 -1.91 6.42
C LYS A 13 -4.88 -0.99 5.82
N LEU A 14 -4.68 -1.04 4.51
CA LEU A 14 -3.70 -0.23 3.79
C LEU A 14 -3.96 1.27 3.98
N ILE A 15 -5.22 1.70 3.85
CA ILE A 15 -5.62 3.09 4.09
C ILE A 15 -5.30 3.50 5.54
N GLY A 16 -5.52 2.60 6.51
CA GLY A 16 -5.13 2.80 7.90
C GLY A 16 -3.63 3.02 8.09
N VAL A 17 -2.80 2.17 7.47
CA VAL A 17 -1.33 2.30 7.54
C VAL A 17 -0.87 3.60 6.89
N ILE A 18 -1.32 3.89 5.66
CA ILE A 18 -0.96 5.12 4.93
C ILE A 18 -1.33 6.37 5.74
N SER A 19 -2.56 6.42 6.25
CA SER A 19 -3.05 7.53 7.07
C SER A 19 -2.20 7.74 8.31
N LYS A 20 -1.80 6.65 8.98
CA LYS A 20 -0.97 6.69 10.19
C LYS A 20 0.48 7.09 9.89
N SER A 21 1.13 6.47 8.91
CA SER A 21 2.53 6.74 8.58
C SER A 21 2.71 8.16 8.03
N LEU A 22 1.79 8.62 7.17
CA LEU A 22 1.85 9.96 6.56
C LEU A 22 1.14 11.04 7.38
N HIS A 23 0.45 10.70 8.47
CA HIS A 23 -0.31 11.62 9.30
C HIS A 23 -1.37 12.42 8.51
N ILE A 24 -2.02 11.76 7.55
CA ILE A 24 -3.07 12.32 6.70
C ILE A 24 -4.42 11.68 6.99
N ASP A 25 -5.50 12.34 6.59
CA ASP A 25 -6.84 11.80 6.74
C ASP A 25 -7.09 10.64 5.76
N GLN A 26 -7.72 9.55 6.23
CA GLN A 26 -8.10 8.41 5.39
C GLN A 26 -8.96 8.83 4.19
N ILE A 27 -9.73 9.90 4.31
CA ILE A 27 -10.58 10.44 3.23
C ILE A 27 -9.74 10.95 2.04
N GLN A 28 -8.47 11.32 2.28
CA GLN A 28 -7.55 11.75 1.22
C GLN A 28 -6.90 10.57 0.48
N VAL A 29 -6.91 9.39 1.09
CA VAL A 29 -6.31 8.17 0.53
C VAL A 29 -7.32 7.48 -0.38
N LYS A 30 -7.25 7.78 -1.68
CA LYS A 30 -8.09 7.15 -2.71
C LYS A 30 -7.22 6.23 -3.58
N PRO A 31 -7.80 5.20 -4.23
CA PRO A 31 -7.05 4.31 -5.11
C PRO A 31 -6.28 5.06 -6.21
N ASN A 32 -6.88 6.12 -6.75
CA ASN A 32 -6.28 6.94 -7.80
C ASN A 32 -5.40 8.09 -7.28
N THR A 33 -5.22 8.22 -5.96
CA THR A 33 -4.34 9.23 -5.37
C THR A 33 -2.89 8.84 -5.67
N ASN A 34 -2.13 9.76 -6.25
CA ASN A 34 -0.71 9.62 -6.46
C ASN A 34 0.06 9.94 -5.19
N LEU A 35 0.90 9.02 -4.73
CA LEU A 35 1.64 9.14 -3.47
C LEU A 35 2.60 10.34 -3.53
N ASN A 36 3.32 10.50 -4.64
CA ASN A 36 4.33 11.54 -4.78
C ASN A 36 3.70 12.90 -5.12
N TYR A 37 2.75 12.93 -6.06
CA TYR A 37 2.17 14.19 -6.56
C TYR A 37 1.01 14.71 -5.72
N ASP A 38 0.10 13.85 -5.25
CA ASP A 38 -1.08 14.28 -4.49
C ASP A 38 -0.82 14.32 -2.99
N LEU A 39 -0.10 13.32 -2.45
CA LEU A 39 0.21 13.23 -1.02
C LEU A 39 1.58 13.81 -0.65
N GLY A 40 2.41 14.17 -1.65
CA GLY A 40 3.73 14.75 -1.40
C GLY A 40 4.72 13.78 -0.74
N VAL A 41 4.51 12.47 -0.88
CA VAL A 41 5.38 11.44 -0.31
C VAL A 41 6.75 11.51 -0.98
N SER A 42 7.79 11.68 -0.18
CA SER A 42 9.18 11.57 -0.63
C SER A 42 9.60 10.10 -0.75
N SER A 43 10.64 9.80 -1.52
CA SER A 43 11.17 8.43 -1.64
C SER A 43 11.55 7.81 -0.30
N MET A 44 12.05 8.61 0.64
CA MET A 44 12.37 8.17 2.01
C MET A 44 11.10 7.76 2.77
N GLN A 45 10.05 8.59 2.72
CA GLN A 45 8.76 8.28 3.34
C GLN A 45 8.07 7.08 2.67
N LEU A 46 8.27 6.89 1.36
CA LEU A 46 7.77 5.72 0.65
C LEU A 46 8.44 4.44 1.16
N THR A 47 9.76 4.45 1.36
CA THR A 47 10.48 3.30 1.93
C THR A 47 10.01 2.97 3.35
N GLU A 48 9.80 3.99 4.20
CA GLU A 48 9.25 3.80 5.55
C GLU A 48 7.82 3.24 5.52
N LEU A 49 6.96 3.81 4.68
CA LEU A 49 5.59 3.34 4.49
C LEU A 49 5.54 1.89 4.01
N VAL A 50 6.41 1.53 3.07
CA VAL A 50 6.53 0.16 2.57
C VAL A 50 6.94 -0.79 3.68
N CYS A 51 7.91 -0.41 4.51
CA CYS A 51 8.34 -1.22 5.65
C CYS A 51 7.17 -1.47 6.64
N ASP A 52 6.41 -0.42 6.99
CA ASP A 52 5.23 -0.55 7.84
C ASP A 52 4.17 -1.48 7.24
N ILE A 53 4.00 -1.44 5.92
CA ILE A 53 3.07 -2.30 5.18
C ILE A 53 3.57 -3.75 5.15
N GLU A 54 4.84 -3.98 4.85
CA GLU A 54 5.44 -5.31 4.84
C GLU A 54 5.30 -5.99 6.21
N ASP A 55 5.51 -5.25 7.29
CA ASP A 55 5.33 -5.73 8.66
C ASP A 55 3.87 -6.01 9.00
N GLU A 56 2.93 -5.10 8.67
CA GLU A 56 1.50 -5.26 8.95
C GLU A 56 0.84 -6.41 8.14
N PHE A 57 1.27 -6.60 6.90
CA PHE A 57 0.72 -7.62 6.00
C PHE A 57 1.55 -8.90 5.95
N HIS A 58 2.68 -8.95 6.65
CA HIS A 58 3.66 -10.05 6.56
C HIS A 58 3.98 -10.40 5.10
N CYS A 59 4.22 -9.36 4.29
CA CYS A 59 4.54 -9.49 2.87
C CYS A 59 5.94 -8.97 2.56
N THR A 60 6.43 -9.23 1.35
CA THR A 60 7.67 -8.65 0.85
C THR A 60 7.42 -8.06 -0.52
N LEU A 61 7.66 -6.77 -0.67
CA LEU A 61 7.56 -6.03 -1.91
C LEU A 61 8.95 -5.94 -2.53
N SER A 62 9.07 -6.31 -3.81
CA SER A 62 10.35 -6.23 -4.52
C SER A 62 10.68 -4.78 -4.89
N ASP A 63 11.96 -4.41 -4.92
CA ASP A 63 12.42 -3.08 -5.33
C ASP A 63 11.83 -2.62 -6.68
N GLU A 64 11.69 -3.54 -7.64
CA GLU A 64 11.04 -3.28 -8.94
C GLU A 64 9.56 -2.86 -8.80
N SER A 65 8.84 -3.49 -7.87
CA SER A 65 7.46 -3.09 -7.55
C SER A 65 7.44 -1.71 -6.89
N LEU A 66 8.36 -1.45 -5.97
CA LEU A 66 8.46 -0.14 -5.30
C LEU A 66 8.81 0.97 -6.28
N ALA A 67 9.69 0.72 -7.25
CA ALA A 67 10.06 1.67 -8.28
C ALA A 67 8.91 2.00 -9.24
N SER A 68 7.95 1.09 -9.39
CA SER A 68 6.77 1.27 -10.25
C SER A 68 5.54 1.77 -9.51
N ILE A 69 5.54 1.75 -8.18
CA ILE A 69 4.45 2.29 -7.35
C ILE A 69 4.37 3.82 -7.52
N GLN A 70 3.21 4.28 -7.99
CA GLN A 70 2.89 5.70 -8.07
C GLN A 70 1.61 6.05 -7.33
N THR A 71 0.65 5.13 -7.32
CA THR A 71 -0.66 5.33 -6.71
C THR A 71 -0.91 4.38 -5.55
N VAL A 72 -1.90 4.72 -4.73
CA VAL A 72 -2.39 3.83 -3.66
C VAL A 72 -2.87 2.49 -4.25
N GLN A 73 -3.47 2.51 -5.45
CA GLN A 73 -3.91 1.29 -6.13
C GLN A 73 -2.74 0.38 -6.50
N ASP A 74 -1.62 0.95 -6.97
CA ASP A 74 -0.42 0.15 -7.28
C ASP A 74 0.10 -0.53 -6.02
N LEU A 75 0.16 0.21 -4.92
CA LEU A 75 0.60 -0.28 -3.62
C LEU A 75 -0.28 -1.44 -3.12
N ALA A 76 -1.60 -1.31 -3.23
CA ALA A 76 -2.54 -2.38 -2.92
C ALA A 76 -2.33 -3.62 -3.81
N ASN A 77 -2.11 -3.40 -5.12
CA ASN A 77 -1.86 -4.49 -6.07
C ASN A 77 -0.57 -5.24 -5.75
N SER A 78 0.48 -4.53 -5.31
CA SER A 78 1.75 -5.13 -4.89
C SER A 78 1.56 -6.04 -3.68
N ILE A 79 0.77 -5.62 -2.69
CA ILE A 79 0.45 -6.45 -1.51
C ILE A 79 -0.34 -7.69 -1.92
N ILE A 80 -1.40 -7.53 -2.72
CA ILE A 80 -2.25 -8.63 -3.18
C ILE A 80 -1.43 -9.65 -3.99
N SER A 81 -0.46 -9.18 -4.78
CA SER A 81 0.42 -10.03 -5.58
C SER A 81 1.46 -10.74 -4.71
N GLY A 82 2.04 -10.04 -3.72
CA GLY A 82 3.00 -10.60 -2.77
C GLY A 82 2.40 -11.71 -1.90
N GLN A 83 1.16 -11.54 -1.44
CA GLN A 83 0.42 -12.55 -0.66
C GLN A 83 0.08 -13.81 -1.48
N LYS A 84 0.06 -13.74 -2.81
CA LYS A 84 -0.22 -14.91 -3.67
C LYS A 84 1.00 -15.80 -3.91
N ASN A 85 2.20 -15.33 -3.59
CA ASN A 85 3.45 -16.01 -3.96
C ASN A 85 4.15 -16.74 -2.82
N THR A 86 3.52 -16.83 -1.64
CA THR A 86 4.00 -17.66 -0.52
C THR A 86 3.37 -19.06 -0.61
N HIS A 87 3.92 -19.90 -1.49
CA HIS A 87 3.59 -21.32 -1.60
C HIS A 87 4.83 -22.18 -1.40
#